data_AF-A0A1I1S0K0-F1
#
_entry.id   AF-A0A1I1S0K0-F1
#
_cell.length_a   1.000
_cell.length_b   1.000
_cell.length_c   1.000
_cell.angle_alpha   90.00
_cell.angle_beta   90.00
_cell.angle_gamma   90.00
#
_symmetry.space_group_name_H-M   'P 1'
#
loop_
_entity.id
_entity.type
_entity.pdbx_description
1 polymer ?
#
loop_
_entity_poly.entity_id
_entity_poly.type
_entity_poly.pdbx_seq_one_letter_code
_entity_poly.pdbx_strand_id
1 'polypeptide(L)'
;MEGKLLVKYIFYFFSYLLVYIPSFPVIVVLGLAGASPDVEHTVLEWIIAIFEILVTMLGAWVFNFIFKSIIGIKKNTKITWTICILHLILIPLTWRLLLYF
;
A
#
# COMPACT_ATOMS: atom_id res chain seq x y z
N MET A 1 4.07 -27.36 7.04
CA MET A 1 4.34 -26.00 7.57
C MET A 1 3.42 -25.83 8.76
N GLU A 2 3.92 -25.65 9.98
CA GLU A 2 3.08 -25.51 11.19
C GLU A 2 1.99 -24.46 10.96
N GLY A 3 0.72 -24.79 11.17
CA GLY A 3 -0.42 -23.94 10.78
C GLY A 3 -0.35 -22.51 11.31
N LYS A 4 0.24 -22.32 12.50
CA LYS A 4 0.48 -20.98 13.11
C LYS A 4 1.38 -20.09 12.25
N LEU A 5 2.40 -20.66 11.60
CA LEU A 5 3.31 -19.90 10.75
C LEU A 5 2.64 -19.50 9.43
N LEU A 6 1.82 -20.40 8.86
CA LEU A 6 1.06 -20.14 7.64
C LEU A 6 0.09 -18.96 7.83
N VAL A 7 -0.63 -18.94 8.95
CA VAL A 7 -1.55 -17.85 9.29
C VAL A 7 -0.84 -16.49 9.35
N LYS A 8 0.37 -16.42 9.93
CA LYS A 8 1.17 -15.18 9.94
C LYS A 8 1.49 -14.67 8.54
N TYR A 9 1.85 -15.57 7.62
CA TYR A 9 2.12 -15.19 6.22
C TYR A 9 0.87 -14.74 5.49
N ILE A 10 -0.30 -15.33 5.76
CA ILE A 10 -1.58 -14.87 5.22
C ILE A 10 -1.87 -13.44 5.69
N PHE A 11 -1.75 -13.17 6.99
CA PHE A 11 -1.94 -11.81 7.50
C PHE A 11 -0.91 -10.83 6.94
N TYR A 12 0.34 -11.27 6.73
CA TYR A 12 1.34 -10.44 6.08
C TYR A 12 0.96 -10.14 4.63
N PHE A 13 0.48 -11.13 3.89
CA PHE A 13 0.01 -10.93 2.53
C PHE A 13 -1.12 -9.90 2.47
N PHE A 14 -2.15 -10.03 3.30
CA PHE A 14 -3.30 -9.11 3.29
C PHE A 14 -3.05 -7.75 3.95
N SER A 15 -1.93 -7.56 4.66
CA SER A 15 -1.69 -6.32 5.41
C SER A 15 -1.63 -5.08 4.52
N TYR A 16 -1.34 -5.21 3.23
CA TYR A 16 -1.34 -4.08 2.29
C TYR A 16 -2.68 -3.31 2.27
N LEU A 17 -3.80 -3.98 2.56
CA LEU A 17 -5.12 -3.35 2.67
C LEU A 17 -5.22 -2.35 3.83
N LEU A 18 -4.31 -2.39 4.80
CA LEU A 18 -4.30 -1.45 5.91
C LEU A 18 -3.67 -0.10 5.53
N VAL A 19 -2.92 -0.02 4.42
CA VAL A 19 -2.33 1.24 3.93
C VAL A 19 -3.38 2.24 3.43
N TYR A 20 -4.57 1.75 3.05
CA TYR A 20 -5.68 2.60 2.56
C TYR A 20 -6.29 3.45 3.69
N ILE A 21 -6.31 2.94 4.92
CA ILE A 21 -6.88 3.65 6.07
C ILE A 21 -6.17 5.00 6.31
N PRO A 22 -4.82 5.05 6.50
CA PRO A 22 -4.13 6.31 6.73
C PRO A 22 -4.00 7.18 5.47
N SER A 23 -4.13 6.61 4.27
CA SER A 23 -4.02 7.37 3.02
C SER A 23 -5.34 7.99 2.57
N PHE A 24 -6.48 7.46 3.04
CA PHE A 24 -7.82 7.94 2.69
C PHE A 24 -8.03 9.46 2.90
N PRO A 25 -7.63 10.07 4.04
CA PRO A 25 -7.82 11.52 4.22
C PRO A 25 -7.10 12.36 3.17
N VAL A 26 -5.89 11.93 2.76
CA VAL A 26 -5.11 12.65 1.76
C VAL A 26 -5.78 12.58 0.39
N ILE A 27 -6.32 11.40 0.02
CA ILE A 27 -7.10 11.26 -1.22
C ILE A 27 -8.30 12.19 -1.23
N VAL A 28 -9.06 12.22 -0.13
CA VAL A 28 -10.28 13.03 -0.06
C VAL A 28 -9.94 14.50 -0.28
N VAL A 29 -8.86 14.99 0.34
CA VAL A 29 -8.39 16.36 0.14
C VAL A 29 -7.95 16.60 -1.31
N LEU A 30 -7.20 15.68 -1.92
CA LEU A 30 -6.78 15.78 -3.32
C LEU A 30 -7.97 15.74 -4.29
N GLY A 31 -8.98 14.91 -4.02
CA GLY A 31 -10.20 14.82 -4.80
C GLY A 31 -11.04 16.09 -4.72
N LEU A 32 -11.17 16.67 -3.53
CA LEU A 32 -11.83 17.98 -3.34
C LEU A 32 -11.06 19.10 -4.04
N ALA A 33 -9.72 19.10 -3.97
CA ALA A 33 -8.88 20.07 -4.67
C ALA A 33 -9.05 19.97 -6.20
N GLY A 34 -9.17 18.76 -6.75
CA GLY A 34 -9.38 18.53 -8.17
C GLY A 34 -10.73 18.95 -8.73
N ALA A 35 -11.73 19.19 -7.87
CA ALA A 35 -13.00 19.76 -8.28
C ALA A 35 -12.95 21.30 -8.46
N SER A 36 -11.86 21.95 -8.05
CA SER A 36 -11.68 23.38 -8.21
C SER A 36 -11.28 23.74 -9.65
N PRO A 37 -11.91 24.76 -10.28
CA PRO A 37 -11.52 25.23 -11.61
C PRO A 37 -10.15 25.91 -11.63
N ASP A 38 -9.61 26.26 -10.46
CA ASP A 38 -8.33 26.97 -10.32
C ASP A 38 -7.11 26.02 -10.32
N VAL A 39 -7.34 24.70 -10.33
CA VAL A 39 -6.27 23.70 -10.26
C VAL A 39 -6.04 23.08 -11.64
N GLU A 40 -4.81 23.18 -12.13
CA GLU A 40 -4.42 22.54 -13.38
C GLU A 40 -4.46 21.01 -13.23
N HIS A 41 -5.26 20.34 -14.06
CA HIS A 41 -5.48 18.89 -13.98
C HIS A 41 -4.18 18.07 -14.10
N THR A 42 -3.24 18.52 -14.94
CA THR A 42 -1.92 17.89 -15.12
C THR A 42 -1.11 17.89 -13.81
N VAL A 43 -1.11 19.01 -13.08
CA VAL A 43 -0.39 19.16 -11.81
C VAL A 43 -1.01 18.24 -10.75
N LEU A 44 -2.34 18.15 -10.69
CA LEU A 44 -3.03 17.26 -9.79
C LEU A 44 -2.70 15.78 -10.06
N GLU A 45 -2.70 15.36 -11.32
CA GLU A 45 -2.33 13.99 -11.71
C GLU A 45 -0.92 13.63 -11.26
N TRP A 46 0.05 14.54 -11.43
CA TRP A 46 1.42 14.34 -10.95
C TRP A 46 1.48 14.21 -9.42
N ILE A 47 0.74 15.03 -8.68
CA ILE A 47 0.68 14.96 -7.21
C ILE A 47 0.10 13.62 -6.77
N ILE A 48 -0.99 13.17 -7.38
CA ILE A 48 -1.61 11.87 -7.08
C ILE A 48 -0.64 10.73 -7.38
N ALA A 49 0.04 10.74 -8.53
CA ALA A 49 1.02 9.72 -8.89
C ALA A 49 2.19 9.64 -7.90
N ILE A 50 2.74 10.80 -7.48
CA ILE A 50 3.81 10.85 -6.48
C ILE A 50 3.31 10.32 -5.13
N PHE A 51 2.10 10.71 -4.73
CA PHE A 51 1.49 10.22 -3.50
C PHE A 51 1.31 8.70 -3.51
N GLU A 52 0.79 8.12 -4.60
CA GLU A 52 0.64 6.67 -4.76
C GLU A 52 1.98 5.94 -4.63
N ILE A 53 3.04 6.45 -5.26
CA ILE A 53 4.39 5.88 -5.17
C ILE A 53 4.89 5.91 -3.71
N LEU A 54 4.75 7.05 -3.03
CA LEU A 54 5.17 7.21 -1.64
C LEU A 54 4.42 6.26 -0.71
N VAL A 55 3.10 6.20 -0.85
CA VAL A 55 2.22 5.31 -0.06
C VAL A 55 2.58 3.85 -0.29
N THR A 56 2.85 3.46 -1.54
CA THR A 56 3.27 2.10 -1.90
C THR A 56 4.60 1.73 -1.26
N MET A 57 5.61 2.59 -1.42
CA MET A 57 6.96 2.34 -0.90
C MET A 57 6.97 2.31 0.63
N LEU A 58 6.37 3.31 1.28
CA LEU A 58 6.29 3.40 2.73
C LEU A 58 5.45 2.29 3.32
N GLY A 59 4.29 1.99 2.71
CA GLY A 59 3.39 0.93 3.14
C GLY A 59 4.05 -0.45 3.10
N ALA A 60 4.64 -0.81 1.96
CA ALA A 60 5.37 -2.07 1.82
C ALA A 60 6.55 -2.15 2.80
N TRP A 61 7.29 -1.06 2.98
CA TRP A 61 8.41 -1.01 3.91
C TRP A 61 7.99 -1.17 5.37
N VAL A 62 6.96 -0.43 5.81
CA VAL A 62 6.42 -0.48 7.18
C VAL A 62 5.86 -1.86 7.49
N PHE A 63 5.07 -2.47 6.62
CA PHE A 63 4.56 -3.83 6.88
C PHE A 63 5.68 -4.86 6.88
N ASN A 64 6.61 -4.77 5.95
CA ASN A 64 7.78 -5.64 5.95
C ASN A 64 8.57 -5.52 7.26
N PHE A 65 8.70 -4.32 7.83
CA PHE A 65 9.31 -4.10 9.13
C PHE A 65 8.47 -4.71 10.28
N ILE A 66 7.17 -4.42 10.36
CA ILE A 66 6.27 -4.91 11.40
C ILE A 66 6.25 -6.45 11.43
N PHE A 67 6.07 -7.08 10.27
CA PHE A 67 5.94 -8.54 10.22
C PHE A 67 7.27 -9.26 10.51
N LYS A 68 8.40 -8.67 10.11
CA LYS A 68 9.74 -9.22 10.39
C LYS A 68 10.20 -8.98 11.82
N SER A 69 9.87 -7.83 12.42
CA SER A 69 10.41 -7.43 13.73
C SER A 69 9.45 -7.71 14.87
N ILE A 70 8.15 -7.50 14.67
CA ILE A 70 7.13 -7.61 15.73
C ILE A 70 6.44 -8.97 15.70
N ILE A 71 5.94 -9.40 14.53
CA ILE A 71 5.16 -10.65 14.40
C ILE A 71 6.06 -11.90 14.34
N GLY A 72 7.36 -11.69 14.14
CA GLY A 72 8.38 -12.76 14.19
C GLY A 72 8.34 -13.68 12.97
N ILE A 73 7.98 -13.15 11.78
CA ILE A 73 8.15 -13.88 10.52
C ILE A 73 9.64 -13.97 10.18
N LYS A 74 10.06 -15.11 9.62
CA LYS A 74 11.46 -15.33 9.22
C LYS A 74 11.90 -14.25 8.23
N LYS A 75 12.97 -13.53 8.59
CA LYS A 75 13.53 -12.45 7.77
C LYS A 75 14.20 -13.03 6.52
N ASN A 76 14.13 -12.27 5.43
CA ASN A 76 14.88 -12.50 4.19
C ASN A 76 14.67 -13.88 3.54
N THR A 77 13.49 -14.48 3.70
CA THR A 77 13.15 -15.71 2.95
C THR A 77 12.55 -15.36 1.59
N LYS A 78 12.58 -16.33 0.66
CA LYS A 78 11.90 -16.20 -0.64
C LYS A 78 10.44 -15.78 -0.47
N ILE A 79 9.70 -16.39 0.45
CA ILE A 79 8.28 -16.08 0.73
C ILE A 79 8.12 -14.62 1.19
N THR A 80 8.95 -14.17 2.14
CA THR A 80 8.86 -12.80 2.69
C THR A 80 9.15 -11.74 1.62
N TRP A 81 10.10 -12.02 0.71
CA TRP A 81 10.41 -11.16 -0.43
C TRP A 81 9.31 -11.17 -1.49
N THR A 82 8.75 -12.35 -1.80
CA THR A 82 7.60 -12.47 -2.70
C THR A 82 6.42 -11.66 -2.21
N ILE A 83 6.06 -11.74 -0.92
CA ILE A 83 4.97 -10.93 -0.35
C ILE A 83 5.28 -9.43 -0.44
N CYS A 84 6.51 -9.02 -0.13
CA CYS A 84 6.91 -7.62 -0.23
C CYS A 84 6.82 -7.08 -1.66
N ILE A 85 7.25 -7.87 -2.66
CA ILE A 85 7.12 -7.51 -4.09
C ILE A 85 5.65 -7.45 -4.50
N LEU A 86 4.83 -8.40 -4.03
CA LEU A 86 3.39 -8.38 -4.26
C LEU A 86 2.76 -7.11 -3.69
N HIS A 87 3.17 -6.63 -2.52
CA HIS A 87 2.68 -5.36 -1.97
C HIS A 87 3.00 -4.16 -2.88
N LEU A 88 4.18 -4.11 -3.48
CA LEU A 88 4.55 -3.03 -4.42
C LEU A 88 3.65 -2.99 -5.67
N ILE A 89 3.03 -4.12 -6.03
CA ILE A 89 2.11 -4.21 -7.18
C ILE A 89 0.66 -4.04 -6.73
N LEU A 90 0.27 -4.71 -5.64
CA LEU A 90 -1.12 -4.77 -5.18
C LEU A 90 -1.60 -3.44 -4.60
N ILE A 91 -0.74 -2.67 -3.91
CA ILE A 91 -1.12 -1.36 -3.38
C ILE A 91 -1.58 -0.40 -4.50
N PRO A 92 -0.76 -0.12 -5.53
CA PRO A 92 -1.19 0.78 -6.60
C PRO A 92 -2.29 0.16 -7.47
N LEU A 93 -2.30 -1.16 -7.66
CA LEU A 93 -3.31 -1.82 -8.48
C LEU A 93 -4.71 -1.72 -7.88
N THR A 94 -4.86 -2.00 -6.59
CA THR A 94 -6.16 -1.90 -5.90
C THR A 94 -6.65 -0.45 -5.88
N TRP A 95 -5.74 0.53 -5.82
CA TRP A 95 -6.09 1.95 -5.96
C TRP A 95 -6.74 2.25 -7.31
N ARG A 96 -6.08 1.83 -8.40
CA ARG A 96 -6.62 1.99 -9.74
C ARG A 96 -7.97 1.30 -9.87
N LEU A 97 -8.10 0.07 -9.36
CA LEU A 97 -9.37 -0.65 -9.37
C LEU A 97 -10.48 0.10 -8.61
N LEU A 98 -10.17 0.74 -7.49
CA LEU A 98 -11.14 1.52 -6.71
C LEU A 98 -11.54 2.84 -7.38
N LEU A 99 -10.63 3.48 -8.13
CA LEU A 99 -10.92 4.76 -8.81
C LEU A 99 -11.67 4.58 -10.13
N TYR A 100 -11.55 3.42 -10.79
CA TYR A 100 -12.22 3.13 -12.06
C TYR A 100 -13.60 2.46 -11.91
N PHE A 101 -14.02 2.14 -10.67
CA PHE A 101 -15.37 1.63 -10.33
C PHE A 101 -16.26 2.75 -9.81
#